data_AF-A0A838T5B5-F1
#
_entry.id   AF-A0A838T5B5-F1
#
_cell.length_a   1.000
_cell.length_b   1.000
_cell.length_c   1.000
_cell.angle_alpha   90.00
_cell.angle_beta   90.00
_cell.angle_gamma   90.00
#
_symmetry.space_group_name_H-M   'P 1'
#
loop_
_entity.id
_entity.type
_entity.pdbx_description
1 polymer ?
#
loop_
_entity_poly.entity_id
_entity_poly.type
_entity_poly.pdbx_seq_one_letter_code
_entity_poly.pdbx_strand_id
1 'polypeptide(L)'
;MRYTVVIIPSPTRTRVLVTHGGDELLRAILPPPSSMRHEQATMVFLEGLSLWLDAKLHVVLSVDEQAAGSCLALTDELGIGMRSVFFDVEVHDRRARRRRGQRIRGIGDFADLRQLYLRWLVPDGN
;
A
#
# COMPACT_ATOMS: atom_id res chain seq x y z
N MET A 1 -1.82 15.73 -12.62
CA MET A 1 -2.34 15.01 -11.43
C MET A 1 -1.36 13.91 -11.09
N ARG A 2 -1.29 13.46 -9.82
CA ARG A 2 -0.24 12.56 -9.35
C ARG A 2 -0.84 11.34 -8.66
N TYR A 3 -0.25 10.17 -8.87
CA TYR A 3 -0.59 8.96 -8.13
C TYR A 3 -0.01 9.03 -6.73
N THR A 4 -0.85 8.83 -5.73
CA THR A 4 -0.44 8.79 -4.32
C THR A 4 -0.73 7.43 -3.73
N VAL A 5 0.28 6.82 -3.13
CA VAL A 5 0.21 5.54 -2.44
C VAL A 5 0.43 5.78 -0.96
N VAL A 6 -0.62 5.64 -0.16
CA VAL A 6 -0.53 5.74 1.30
C VAL A 6 -0.31 4.35 1.87
N ILE A 7 0.78 4.17 2.61
CA ILE A 7 1.14 2.92 3.28
C ILE A 7 1.09 3.14 4.79
N ILE A 8 0.30 2.31 5.47
CA ILE A 8 0.16 2.31 6.92
C ILE A 8 0.50 0.90 7.44
N PRO A 9 1.76 0.63 7.80
CA PRO A 9 2.11 -0.61 8.49
C PRO A 9 1.53 -0.64 9.89
N SER A 10 1.32 -1.85 10.40
CA SER A 10 1.02 -2.14 11.80
C SER A 10 1.49 -3.54 12.14
N PRO A 11 1.60 -3.91 13.43
CA PRO A 11 2.05 -5.25 13.82
C PRO A 11 1.18 -6.41 13.29
N THR A 12 -0.07 -6.13 12.90
CA THR A 12 -1.04 -7.17 12.46
C THR A 12 -1.33 -7.15 10.96
N ARG A 13 -1.06 -6.04 10.27
CA ARG A 13 -1.34 -5.87 8.84
C ARG A 13 -0.69 -4.60 8.28
N THR A 14 -0.53 -4.55 6.97
CA THR A 14 -0.17 -3.34 6.22
C THR A 14 -1.37 -2.89 5.40
N ARG A 15 -1.77 -1.63 5.53
CA ARG A 15 -2.84 -1.06 4.69
C ARG A 15 -2.24 -0.21 3.58
N VAL A 16 -2.75 -0.39 2.38
CA VAL A 16 -2.34 0.35 1.18
C VAL A 16 -3.57 1.01 0.56
N LEU A 17 -3.44 2.28 0.21
CA LEU A 17 -4.42 3.03 -0.58
C LEU A 17 -3.71 3.72 -1.73
N VAL A 18 -4.18 3.52 -2.95
CA VAL A 18 -3.70 4.20 -4.16
C VAL A 18 -4.79 5.14 -4.64
N THR A 19 -4.43 6.40 -4.85
CA THR A 19 -5.32 7.41 -5.42
C THR A 19 -4.69 8.11 -6.61
N HIS A 20 -5.53 8.64 -7.50
CA HIS A 20 -5.13 9.57 -8.54
C HIS A 20 -5.99 10.83 -8.43
N GLY A 21 -5.41 11.90 -7.89
CA GLY A 21 -6.20 13.08 -7.50
C GLY A 21 -7.19 12.72 -6.39
N GLY A 22 -8.49 12.84 -6.67
CA GLY A 22 -9.57 12.54 -5.72
C GLY A 22 -10.09 11.10 -5.78
N ASP A 23 -9.69 10.32 -6.78
CA ASP A 23 -10.25 8.99 -7.06
C ASP A 23 -9.44 7.89 -6.36
N GLU A 24 -10.11 6.96 -5.68
CA GLU A 24 -9.50 5.76 -5.12
C GLU A 24 -9.40 4.67 -6.20
N LEU A 25 -8.17 4.22 -6.50
CA LEU A 25 -7.91 3.21 -7.53
C LEU A 25 -7.69 1.81 -6.95
N LEU A 26 -7.03 1.73 -5.80
CA LEU A 26 -6.73 0.46 -5.14
C LEU A 26 -6.76 0.61 -3.62
N ARG A 27 -7.39 -0.35 -2.95
CA ARG A 27 -7.31 -0.50 -1.50
C ARG A 27 -6.99 -1.94 -1.14
N ALA A 28 -5.92 -2.13 -0.37
CA ALA A 28 -5.48 -3.46 0.05
C ALA A 28 -5.18 -3.54 1.55
N ILE A 29 -5.38 -4.74 2.09
CA ILE A 29 -4.85 -5.17 3.38
C ILE A 29 -3.88 -6.29 3.08
N LEU A 30 -2.60 -6.04 3.36
CA LEU A 30 -1.51 -6.99 3.20
C LEU A 30 -1.09 -7.53 4.58
N PRO A 31 -0.36 -8.66 4.63
CA PRO A 31 0.26 -9.16 5.85
C PRO A 31 1.12 -8.09 6.57
N PRO A 32 1.36 -8.25 7.88
CA PRO A 32 2.24 -7.35 8.59
C PRO A 32 3.68 -7.42 8.05
N PRO A 33 4.48 -6.35 8.22
CA PRO A 33 5.87 -6.33 7.75
C PRO A 33 6.70 -7.48 8.31
N SER A 34 6.45 -7.89 9.57
CA SER A 34 7.10 -9.03 10.23
C SER A 34 6.89 -10.38 9.55
N SER A 35 5.86 -10.51 8.69
CA SER A 35 5.60 -11.73 7.92
C SER A 35 6.22 -11.72 6.52
N MET A 36 6.81 -10.60 6.09
CA MET A 36 7.51 -10.54 4.81
C MET A 36 8.83 -11.28 4.90
N ARG A 37 9.03 -12.27 4.02
CA ARG A 37 10.28 -13.02 3.92
C ARG A 37 11.37 -12.29 3.13
N HIS A 38 10.99 -11.29 2.35
CA HIS A 38 11.87 -10.58 1.44
C HIS A 38 11.81 -9.07 1.71
N GLU A 39 12.93 -8.49 2.10
CA GLU A 39 13.03 -7.08 2.50
C GLU A 39 12.59 -6.12 1.40
N GLN A 40 12.88 -6.47 0.15
CA GLN A 40 12.54 -5.64 -1.02
C GLN A 40 11.10 -5.80 -1.54
N ALA A 41 10.26 -6.64 -0.92
CA ALA A 41 8.92 -6.94 -1.45
C ALA A 41 8.07 -5.67 -1.66
N THR A 42 8.16 -4.72 -0.74
CA THR A 42 7.44 -3.43 -0.85
C THR A 42 7.95 -2.58 -2.00
N MET A 43 9.27 -2.57 -2.24
CA MET A 43 9.85 -1.84 -3.37
C MET A 43 9.40 -2.44 -4.69
N VAL A 44 9.53 -3.75 -4.86
CA VAL A 44 9.08 -4.46 -6.08
C VAL A 44 7.60 -4.23 -6.35
N PHE A 45 6.77 -4.22 -5.30
CA PHE A 45 5.35 -3.86 -5.42
C PHE A 45 5.15 -2.44 -5.94
N LEU A 46 5.87 -1.45 -5.42
CA LEU A 46 5.78 -0.05 -5.85
C LEU A 46 6.32 0.16 -7.26
N GLU A 47 7.42 -0.51 -7.63
CA GLU A 47 7.97 -0.47 -8.98
C GLU A 47 7.00 -1.09 -9.99
N GLY A 48 6.48 -2.28 -9.71
CA GLY A 48 5.47 -2.92 -10.56
C GLY A 48 4.21 -2.07 -10.70
N LEU A 49 3.76 -1.43 -9.61
CA LEU A 49 2.62 -0.51 -9.65
C LEU A 49 2.93 0.75 -10.47
N SER A 50 4.13 1.31 -10.34
CA SER A 50 4.59 2.46 -11.13
C SER A 50 4.62 2.14 -12.62
N LEU A 51 5.13 0.96 -12.98
CA LEU A 51 5.17 0.47 -14.36
C LEU A 51 3.76 0.25 -14.92
N TRP A 52 2.85 -0.33 -14.13
CA TRP A 52 1.47 -0.56 -14.55
C TRP A 52 0.71 0.75 -14.82
N LEU A 53 0.93 1.76 -13.99
CA LEU A 53 0.29 3.07 -14.09
C LEU A 53 1.02 4.02 -15.05
N ASP A 54 2.14 3.59 -15.62
CA ASP A 54 3.06 4.39 -16.44
C ASP A 54 3.40 5.75 -15.80
N ALA A 55 3.67 5.73 -14.49
CA ALA A 55 3.84 6.97 -13.72
C ALA A 55 4.68 6.79 -12.47
N LYS A 56 5.44 7.84 -12.15
CA LYS A 56 6.17 7.94 -10.87
C LYS A 56 5.20 8.16 -9.71
N LEU A 57 5.32 7.33 -8.67
CA LEU A 57 4.44 7.33 -7.51
C LEU A 57 4.89 8.31 -6.42
N HIS A 58 3.94 8.99 -5.78
CA HIS A 58 4.14 9.61 -4.46
C HIS A 58 3.81 8.59 -3.38
N VAL A 59 4.77 8.19 -2.56
CA VAL A 59 4.53 7.22 -1.50
C VAL A 59 4.50 7.94 -0.17
N VAL A 60 3.38 7.87 0.53
CA VAL A 60 3.20 8.46 1.85
C VAL A 60 3.24 7.34 2.87
N LEU A 61 4.33 7.25 3.62
CA LEU A 61 4.53 6.24 4.65
C LEU A 61 4.17 6.81 6.02
N SER A 62 3.09 6.31 6.63
CA SER A 62 2.70 6.69 7.98
C SER A 62 3.38 5.79 9.00
N VAL A 63 4.32 6.33 9.76
CA VAL A 63 5.07 5.59 10.77
C VAL A 63 4.56 6.00 12.16
N ASP A 64 4.12 5.03 12.95
CA ASP A 64 3.69 5.23 14.37
C ASP A 64 4.86 5.00 15.34
N GLU A 65 5.88 4.27 14.90
CA GLU A 65 7.10 3.93 15.64
C GLU A 65 8.24 3.73 14.64
N GLN A 66 9.41 4.33 14.92
CA GLN A 66 10.62 4.29 14.07
C GLN A 66 10.98 2.88 13.53
N ALA A 67 10.50 1.80 14.14
CA ALA A 67 10.73 0.41 13.74
C ALA A 67 9.95 -0.08 12.50
N ALA A 68 8.90 0.62 12.03
CA ALA A 68 8.07 0.11 10.93
C ALA A 68 8.53 0.55 9.52
N GLY A 69 9.32 1.63 9.41
CA GLY A 69 9.78 2.16 8.13
C GLY A 69 10.91 1.36 7.50
N SER A 70 11.90 0.95 8.32
CA SER A 70 13.01 0.10 7.88
C SER A 70 12.53 -1.29 7.45
N CYS A 71 11.52 -1.84 8.14
CA CYS A 71 10.97 -3.17 7.85
C CYS A 71 10.31 -3.26 6.46
N LEU A 72 9.98 -2.13 5.84
CA LEU A 72 9.45 -2.08 4.48
C LEU A 72 10.52 -1.72 3.43
N ALA A 73 11.78 -1.50 3.84
CA ALA A 73 12.86 -0.98 2.99
C ALA A 73 12.49 0.33 2.27
N LEU A 74 11.63 1.15 2.87
CA LEU A 74 11.16 2.43 2.30
C LEU A 74 11.87 3.64 2.89
N THR A 75 12.65 3.45 3.94
CA THR A 75 13.48 4.47 4.56
C THR A 75 14.90 3.97 4.71
N ASP A 76 15.87 4.88 4.67
CA ASP A 76 17.24 4.56 5.05
C ASP A 76 17.40 4.40 6.58
N GLU A 77 18.63 4.17 7.04
CA GLU A 77 18.97 4.02 8.46
C GLU A 77 18.67 5.29 9.28
N LEU A 78 18.56 6.45 8.63
CA LEU A 78 18.25 7.74 9.25
C LEU A 78 16.73 8.02 9.24
N GLY A 79 15.91 7.10 8.71
CA GLY A 79 14.48 7.27 8.57
C GLY A 79 14.06 8.18 7.41
N ILE A 80 14.99 8.54 6.52
CA ILE A 80 14.73 9.35 5.33
C ILE A 80 14.08 8.47 4.28
N GLY A 81 12.98 8.95 3.70
CA GLY A 81 12.25 8.24 2.66
C GLY A 81 13.10 8.02 1.41
N MET A 82 13.06 6.80 0.88
CA MET A 82 13.77 6.40 -0.32
C MET A 82 13.25 7.15 -1.56
N ARG A 83 14.14 7.37 -2.54
CA ARG A 83 13.81 7.99 -3.83
C ARG A 83 14.39 7.16 -4.96
N SER A 84 13.58 6.88 -5.97
CA SER A 84 13.94 6.19 -7.20
C SER A 84 13.31 6.87 -8.42
N VAL A 85 13.51 6.29 -9.60
CA VAL A 85 12.80 6.70 -10.82
C VAL A 85 11.31 6.34 -10.78
N PHE A 86 10.95 5.30 -10.00
CA PHE A 86 9.58 4.77 -9.91
C PHE A 86 8.76 5.42 -8.82
N PHE A 87 9.38 5.85 -7.72
CA PHE A 87 8.67 6.45 -6.59
C PHE A 87 9.56 7.36 -5.75
N ASP A 88 8.93 8.20 -4.94
CA ASP A 88 9.57 8.88 -3.83
C ASP A 88 8.72 8.74 -2.57
N VAL A 89 9.39 8.50 -1.44
CA VAL A 89 8.76 8.27 -0.16
C VAL A 89 8.80 9.55 0.68
N GLU A 90 7.63 10.01 1.08
CA GLU A 90 7.41 11.00 2.14
C GLU A 90 7.02 10.25 3.43
N VAL A 91 7.81 10.45 4.49
CA VAL A 91 7.55 9.84 5.80
C VAL A 91 6.75 10.81 6.66
N HIS A 92 5.58 10.38 7.13
CA HIS A 92 4.75 11.14 8.06
C HIS A 92 4.66 10.47 9.42
N ASP A 93 5.02 11.22 10.46
CA ASP A 93 4.80 10.83 11.85
C ASP A 93 3.31 10.96 12.21
N ARG A 94 2.72 9.84 12.63
CA ARG A 94 1.29 9.73 12.96
C ARG A 94 0.92 10.41 14.28
N ARG A 95 1.88 10.82 15.11
CA ARG A 95 1.66 11.49 16.41
C ARG A 95 0.96 12.86 16.27
N ALA A 96 0.96 13.46 15.08
CA ALA A 96 0.43 14.81 14.89
C ALA A 96 -1.08 14.91 14.54
N ARG A 97 -1.83 13.83 14.24
CA ARG A 97 -3.23 14.02 13.79
C ARG A 97 -4.18 12.85 14.05
N ARG A 98 -4.82 12.85 15.22
CA ARG A 98 -6.15 12.23 15.39
C ARG A 98 -7.23 13.16 14.83
N ARG A 99 -7.50 13.20 13.51
CA ARG A 99 -8.75 13.81 13.01
C ARG A 99 -9.35 13.10 11.79
N ARG A 100 -10.57 12.61 12.01
CA ARG A 100 -11.72 12.37 11.12
C ARG A 100 -11.52 11.45 9.91
N GLY A 101 -12.03 10.23 10.05
CA GLY A 101 -12.31 9.35 8.92
C GLY A 101 -13.49 9.89 8.10
N GLN A 102 -13.26 10.10 6.80
CA GLN A 102 -14.33 10.05 5.82
C GLN A 102 -14.52 8.59 5.41
N ARG A 103 -15.79 8.18 5.37
CA ARG A 103 -16.20 6.83 5.03
C ARG A 103 -15.95 6.56 3.56
N ILE A 104 -15.36 5.39 3.32
CA ILE A 104 -15.37 4.66 2.06
C ILE A 104 -16.83 4.53 1.57
N ARG A 105 -17.12 4.93 0.32
CA ARG A 105 -18.31 4.50 -0.42
C ARG A 105 -17.88 3.88 -1.73
N GLY A 106 -18.27 2.62 -1.93
CA GLY A 106 -18.21 1.91 -3.22
C GLY A 106 -16.78 1.63 -3.72
N ILE A 107 -16.25 0.45 -3.40
CA ILE A 107 -15.28 -0.17 -4.31
C ILE A 107 -16.00 -0.31 -5.67
N GLY A 108 -15.27 -0.16 -6.79
CA GLY A 108 -15.80 -0.46 -8.13
C GLY A 108 -16.53 -1.81 -8.19
N ASP A 109 -17.20 -2.08 -9.31
CA ASP A 109 -17.91 -3.34 -9.47
C ASP A 109 -16.92 -4.51 -9.67
N PHE A 110 -16.44 -5.08 -8.57
CA PHE A 110 -15.61 -6.30 -8.53
C PHE A 110 -16.52 -7.56 -8.46
N ALA A 111 -17.79 -7.47 -8.89
CA ALA A 111 -18.68 -8.62 -8.88
C ALA A 111 -18.15 -9.76 -9.75
N ASP A 112 -17.54 -9.43 -10.89
CA ASP A 112 -16.88 -10.37 -11.80
C ASP A 112 -15.72 -11.12 -11.12
N LEU A 113 -14.82 -10.41 -10.44
CA LEU A 113 -13.70 -10.99 -9.71
C LEU A 113 -14.17 -11.81 -8.50
N ARG A 114 -15.25 -11.39 -7.84
CA ARG A 114 -15.88 -12.17 -6.76
C ARG A 114 -16.51 -13.45 -7.29
N GLN A 115 -17.17 -13.42 -8.44
CA GLN A 115 -17.72 -14.62 -9.08
C GLN A 115 -16.61 -15.60 -9.47
N LEU A 116 -15.49 -15.11 -10.01
CA LEU A 116 -14.31 -15.93 -10.29
C LEU A 116 -13.74 -16.55 -9.01
N TYR A 117 -13.57 -15.77 -7.95
CA TYR A 117 -13.08 -16.31 -6.66
C TYR A 117 -13.99 -17.40 -6.08
N LEU A 118 -15.31 -17.20 -6.12
CA LEU A 118 -16.28 -18.21 -5.68
C LEU A 118 -16.25 -19.46 -6.55
N ARG A 119 -16.08 -19.32 -7.87
CA ARG A 119 -15.95 -20.45 -8.81
C ARG A 119 -14.72 -21.30 -8.52
N TRP A 120 -13.60 -20.70 -8.13
CA TRP A 120 -12.37 -21.41 -7.76
C TRP A 120 -12.38 -22.03 -6.35
N LEU A 121 -13.28 -21.59 -5.46
CA LEU A 121 -13.45 -22.17 -4.12
C LEU A 121 -14.38 -23.37 -4.07
N VAL A 122 -15.19 -23.60 -5.11
CA VAL A 122 -15.90 -24.87 -5.28
C VAL A 122 -14.84 -25.87 -5.74
N PRO A 123 -14.44 -26.86 -4.92
CA PRO A 123 -13.61 -27.94 -5.42
C PRO A 123 -14.41 -28.64 -6.52
N ASP A 124 -13.75 -28.99 -7.63
CA ASP A 124 -14.33 -29.87 -8.64
C ASP A 124 -14.76 -31.17 -7.94
N GLY A 125 -16.02 -31.21 -7.51
CA GLY A 125 -16.66 -32.38 -6.95
C GLY A 125 -17.05 -33.28 -8.10
N ASN A 126 -16.18 -34.23 -8.42
CA ASN A 126 -16.55 -35.49 -9.02
C ASN A 126 -15.65 -36.62 -8.51
#